data_AF-G8NTQ3-F1
#
_entry.id   AF-G8NTQ3-F1
#
_cell.length_a   1.000
_cell.length_b   1.000
_cell.length_c   1.000
_cell.angle_alpha   90.00
_cell.angle_beta   90.00
_cell.angle_gamma   90.00
#
_symmetry.space_group_name_H-M   'P 1'
#
loop_
_entity.id
_entity.type
_entity.pdbx_description
1 polymer ?
#
loop_
_entity_poly.entity_id
_entity_poly.type
_entity_poly.pdbx_seq_one_letter_code
_entity_poly.pdbx_strand_id
1 'polypeptide(L)'
;MTPDTLYRLAPPLIALQLAAFGWRVNRELNLGHAEREAFVLIPDVLNVMSLLAAVICLIVLPIATDTYLWLSRVVLAAGYVLIVFHPLTTAAHYRLWSREGIRKHAGNGKDYPYATTEELASSSLSVVIAVLAAAYIGTH
;
A
#
# COMPACT_ATOMS: atom_id res chain seq x y z
N MET A 1 -5.67 17.68 -14.28
CA MET A 1 -4.24 17.54 -13.91
C MET A 1 -3.43 17.55 -15.20
N THR A 2 -2.41 18.40 -15.33
CA THR A 2 -1.62 18.49 -16.58
C THR A 2 -0.62 17.33 -16.69
N PRO A 3 -0.16 17.00 -17.92
CA PRO A 3 0.90 16.01 -18.13
C PRO A 3 2.16 16.29 -17.30
N ASP A 4 2.57 17.56 -17.19
CA ASP A 4 3.73 17.97 -16.39
C ASP A 4 3.60 17.58 -14.91
N THR A 5 2.39 17.72 -14.36
CA THR A 5 2.13 17.34 -12.97
C THR A 5 2.21 15.83 -12.79
N LEU A 6 1.69 15.04 -13.74
CA LEU A 6 1.80 13.57 -13.70
C LEU A 6 3.27 13.13 -13.76
N TYR A 7 4.06 13.74 -14.65
CA TYR A 7 5.48 13.45 -14.78
C TYR A 7 6.28 13.77 -13.51
N ARG A 8 5.91 14.85 -12.79
CA ARG A 8 6.57 15.24 -11.54
C ARG A 8 6.17 14.38 -10.34
N LEU A 9 4.95 13.86 -10.32
CA LEU A 9 4.40 13.14 -9.17
C LEU A 9 4.47 11.60 -9.30
N ALA A 10 4.57 11.07 -10.51
CA ALA A 10 4.69 9.62 -10.71
C ALA A 10 6.00 9.04 -10.12
N PRO A 11 7.20 9.63 -10.34
CA PRO A 11 8.43 9.05 -9.80
C PRO A 11 8.48 9.02 -8.26
N PRO A 12 8.09 10.09 -7.53
CA PRO A 12 8.03 10.02 -6.06
C PRO A 12 7.06 8.96 -5.54
N LEU A 13 5.88 8.81 -6.16
CA LEU A 13 4.93 7.75 -5.78
C LEU A 13 5.56 6.37 -5.92
N ILE A 14 6.13 6.06 -7.09
CA ILE A 14 6.75 4.77 -7.38
C ILE A 14 7.92 4.51 -6.43
N ALA A 15 8.76 5.53 -6.18
CA ALA A 15 9.87 5.43 -5.26
C ALA A 15 9.41 5.13 -3.82
N LEU A 16 8.33 5.77 -3.34
CA LEU A 16 7.76 5.50 -2.02
C LEU A 16 7.21 4.07 -1.92
N GLN A 17 6.49 3.60 -2.94
CA GLN A 17 5.94 2.24 -2.98
C GLN A 17 7.04 1.18 -2.97
N LEU A 18 8.11 1.39 -3.75
CA LEU A 18 9.30 0.54 -3.74
C LEU A 18 10.04 0.58 -2.41
N ALA A 19 10.21 1.77 -1.82
CA ALA A 19 10.87 1.92 -0.52
C ALA A 19 10.08 1.23 0.60
N ALA A 20 8.75 1.38 0.63
CA ALA A 20 7.89 0.73 1.61
C ALA A 20 7.97 -0.81 1.50
N PHE A 21 7.87 -1.33 0.28
CA PHE A 21 7.98 -2.78 0.04
C PHE A 21 9.39 -3.30 0.33
N GLY A 22 10.43 -2.60 -0.15
CA GLY A 22 11.83 -2.96 0.09
C GLY A 22 12.19 -2.97 1.57
N TRP A 23 11.68 -1.99 2.34
CA TRP A 23 11.82 -1.99 3.79
C TRP A 23 11.16 -3.21 4.44
N ARG A 24 9.94 -3.58 4.01
CA ARG A 24 9.24 -4.79 4.50
C ARG A 24 10.01 -6.06 4.23
N VAL A 25 10.49 -6.24 3.00
CA VAL A 25 11.29 -7.40 2.59
C VAL A 25 12.58 -7.47 3.39
N ASN A 26 13.31 -6.36 3.48
CA ASN A 26 14.54 -6.30 4.26
C ASN A 26 14.30 -6.64 5.74
N ARG A 27 13.19 -6.18 6.32
CA ARG A 27 12.82 -6.52 7.70
C ARG A 27 12.55 -8.02 7.86
N GLU A 28 11.77 -8.64 6.97
CA GLU A 28 11.48 -10.09 7.07
C GLU A 28 12.73 -10.96 6.91
N LEU A 29 13.60 -10.62 5.94
CA LEU A 29 14.85 -11.36 5.74
C LEU A 29 15.75 -11.32 6.99
N ASN A 30 15.79 -10.19 7.69
CA ASN A 30 16.61 -10.01 8.89
C ASN A 30 16.00 -10.61 10.17
N LEU A 31 14.69 -10.85 10.22
CA LEU A 31 14.04 -11.48 11.38
C LEU A 31 14.34 -12.98 11.48
N GLY A 32 14.89 -13.59 10.42
CA GLY A 32 15.27 -15.00 10.39
C GLY A 32 14.06 -15.94 10.49
N HIS A 33 14.27 -17.23 10.26
CA HIS A 33 13.25 -18.28 10.35
C HIS A 33 12.79 -18.56 11.80
N ALA A 34 12.44 -17.52 12.56
CA ALA A 34 11.93 -17.63 13.91
C ALA A 34 10.50 -18.19 13.89
N GLU A 35 10.31 -19.41 13.38
CA GLU A 35 9.08 -20.24 13.34
C GLU A 35 7.76 -19.52 12.95
N ARG A 36 7.86 -18.29 12.46
CA ARG A 36 6.76 -17.47 11.99
C ARG A 36 6.84 -17.48 10.48
N GLU A 37 5.79 -18.01 9.86
CA GLU A 37 5.59 -17.90 8.41
C GLU A 37 5.80 -16.45 7.98
N ALA A 38 6.42 -16.22 6.81
CA ALA A 38 6.56 -14.88 6.28
C ALA A 38 5.16 -14.26 6.07
N PHE A 39 4.73 -13.37 6.98
CA PHE A 39 3.41 -12.77 6.93
C PHE A 39 3.39 -11.62 5.91
N VAL A 40 2.79 -11.88 4.76
CA VAL A 40 2.43 -10.83 3.80
C VAL A 40 1.23 -10.08 4.35
N LEU A 41 1.40 -8.79 4.67
CA LEU A 41 0.28 -8.00 5.19
C LEU A 41 -0.65 -7.55 4.05
N ILE A 42 -1.92 -7.30 4.36
CA ILE A 42 -2.87 -6.68 3.43
C ILE A 42 -2.33 -5.37 2.81
N PRO A 43 -1.77 -4.42 3.57
CA PRO A 43 -1.16 -3.21 3.01
C PRO A 43 -0.02 -3.49 2.02
N ASP A 44 0.74 -4.58 2.20
CA ASP A 44 1.81 -4.94 1.27
C ASP A 44 1.24 -5.40 -0.07
N VAL A 45 0.19 -6.23 -0.05
CA VAL A 45 -0.53 -6.63 -1.27
C VAL A 45 -1.12 -5.41 -1.98
N LEU A 46 -1.80 -4.53 -1.25
CA LEU A 46 -2.38 -3.30 -1.82
C LEU A 46 -1.29 -2.39 -2.42
N ASN A 47 -0.14 -2.27 -1.76
CA ASN A 47 0.99 -1.48 -2.25
C ASN A 47 1.57 -2.07 -3.55
N VAL A 48 1.80 -3.39 -3.61
CA VAL A 48 2.31 -4.06 -4.83
C VAL A 48 1.32 -3.93 -5.99
N MET A 49 0.03 -4.17 -5.74
CA MET A 49 -1.00 -4.00 -6.77
C MET A 49 -1.07 -2.55 -7.26
N SER A 50 -0.97 -1.58 -6.33
CA SER A 50 -0.95 -0.16 -6.66
C SER A 50 0.31 0.23 -7.45
N LEU A 51 1.47 -0.31 -7.11
CA LEU A 51 2.73 -0.10 -7.82
C LEU A 51 2.65 -0.64 -9.25
N LEU A 52 2.11 -1.84 -9.46
CA LEU A 52 1.91 -2.39 -10.79
C LEU A 52 0.98 -1.49 -11.62
N ALA A 53 -0.14 -1.05 -11.05
CA ALA A 53 -1.04 -0.13 -11.72
C ALA A 53 -0.35 1.20 -12.07
N ALA A 54 0.44 1.75 -11.14
CA ALA A 54 1.20 2.97 -11.34
C ALA A 54 2.23 2.84 -12.46
N VAL A 55 3.02 1.77 -12.49
CA VAL A 55 4.00 1.52 -13.56
C VAL A 55 3.29 1.41 -14.92
N ILE A 56 2.20 0.65 -15.00
CA ILE A 56 1.46 0.49 -16.26
C ILE A 56 0.89 1.83 -16.72
N CYS A 57 0.17 2.54 -15.86
CA CYS A 57 -0.60 3.73 -16.26
C CYS A 57 0.21 5.03 -16.31
N LEU A 58 1.33 5.11 -15.61
CA LEU A 58 2.15 6.33 -15.49
C LEU A 58 3.48 6.26 -16.26
N ILE A 59 3.93 5.06 -16.62
CA ILE A 59 5.18 4.85 -17.38
C ILE A 59 4.90 4.15 -18.71
N VAL A 60 4.42 2.90 -18.66
CA VAL A 60 4.33 2.06 -19.86
C VAL A 60 3.34 2.63 -20.88
N LEU A 61 2.15 3.00 -20.42
CA LEU A 61 1.10 3.51 -21.30
C LEU A 61 1.48 4.85 -21.95
N PRO A 62 1.94 5.88 -21.21
CA PRO A 62 2.41 7.12 -21.84
C PRO A 62 3.56 6.94 -22.83
N ILE A 63 4.47 5.98 -22.61
CA ILE A 63 5.53 5.66 -23.57
C ILE A 63 4.95 5.01 -24.83
N ALA A 64 3.94 4.15 -24.71
CA ALA A 64 3.35 3.45 -25.84
C ALA A 64 2.38 4.33 -26.65
N THR A 65 1.74 5.31 -26.02
CA THR A 65 0.68 6.14 -26.65
C THR A 65 1.05 7.60 -26.81
N ASP A 66 2.25 8.03 -26.39
CA ASP A 66 2.73 9.42 -26.36
C ASP A 66 1.79 10.40 -25.60
N THR A 67 0.86 9.87 -24.81
CA THR A 67 -0.14 10.68 -24.07
C THR A 67 -0.47 10.06 -22.72
N TYR A 68 -0.81 10.90 -21.75
CA TYR A 68 -1.40 10.47 -20.49
C TYR A 68 -2.93 10.40 -20.62
N LEU A 69 -3.51 9.24 -20.28
CA LEU A 69 -4.96 9.06 -20.29
C LEU A 69 -5.59 9.50 -18.96
N TRP A 70 -6.92 9.61 -18.95
CA TRP A 70 -7.69 9.89 -17.72
C TRP A 70 -7.35 8.91 -16.59
N LEU A 71 -7.11 7.64 -16.94
CA LEU A 71 -6.74 6.58 -16.00
C LEU A 71 -5.43 6.87 -15.26
N SER A 72 -4.47 7.52 -15.90
CA SER A 72 -3.20 7.91 -15.26
C SER A 72 -3.43 8.83 -14.06
N ARG A 73 -4.37 9.77 -14.17
CA ARG A 73 -4.72 10.69 -13.07
C ARG A 73 -5.37 9.94 -11.90
N VAL A 74 -6.28 9.03 -12.22
CA VAL A 74 -7.01 8.20 -11.26
C VAL A 74 -6.05 7.30 -10.49
N VAL A 75 -5.14 6.62 -11.18
CA VAL A 75 -4.15 5.73 -10.58
C VAL A 75 -3.17 6.50 -9.71
N LEU A 76 -2.70 7.67 -10.15
CA LEU A 76 -1.81 8.51 -9.34
C LEU A 76 -2.48 8.90 -8.01
N ALA A 77 -3.74 9.34 -8.06
CA ALA A 77 -4.49 9.75 -6.88
C ALA A 77 -4.68 8.60 -5.89
N ALA A 78 -5.17 7.46 -6.39
CA ALA A 78 -5.38 6.26 -5.57
C ALA A 78 -4.06 5.76 -4.97
N GLY A 79 -2.98 5.76 -5.75
CA GLY A 79 -1.67 5.32 -5.28
C GLY A 79 -1.14 6.16 -4.12
N TYR A 80 -1.28 7.49 -4.19
CA TYR A 80 -0.89 8.37 -3.08
C TYR A 80 -1.71 8.15 -1.82
N VAL A 81 -3.01 7.88 -1.94
CA VAL A 81 -3.83 7.53 -0.79
C VAL A 81 -3.35 6.21 -0.17
N LEU A 82 -3.20 5.17 -0.99
CA LEU A 82 -2.82 3.84 -0.50
C LEU A 82 -1.44 3.85 0.17
N ILE A 83 -0.44 4.55 -0.39
CA ILE A 83 0.91 4.61 0.21
C ILE A 83 0.93 5.40 1.52
N VAL A 84 0.09 6.42 1.69
CA VAL A 84 -0.05 7.15 2.96
C VAL A 84 -0.67 6.27 4.04
N PHE A 85 -1.63 5.41 3.67
CA PHE A 85 -2.25 4.47 4.59
C PHE A 85 -1.38 3.24 4.90
N HIS A 86 -0.41 2.90 4.06
CA HIS A 86 0.49 1.75 4.27
C HIS A 86 1.11 1.68 5.68
N PRO A 87 1.78 2.73 6.20
CA PRO A 87 2.34 2.68 7.57
C PRO A 87 1.26 2.65 8.66
N LEU A 88 0.10 3.28 8.44
CA LEU A 88 -1.01 3.26 9.39
C LEU A 88 -1.58 1.85 9.52
N THR A 89 -1.88 1.21 8.41
CA THR A 89 -2.39 -0.16 8.38
C THR A 89 -1.37 -1.15 8.93
N THR A 90 -0.08 -0.94 8.64
CA THR A 90 1.01 -1.73 9.24
C THR A 90 1.04 -1.57 10.77
N ALA A 91 0.89 -0.35 11.29
CA ALA A 91 0.80 -0.11 12.73
C ALA A 91 -0.44 -0.78 13.37
N ALA A 92 -1.55 -0.79 12.65
CA ALA A 92 -2.79 -1.47 13.02
C ALA A 92 -2.61 -3.00 13.12
N HIS A 93 -1.90 -3.59 12.16
CA HIS A 93 -1.56 -5.01 12.20
C HIS A 93 -0.71 -5.35 13.43
N TYR A 94 0.27 -4.51 13.76
CA TYR A 94 1.05 -4.65 14.99
C TYR A 94 0.31 -4.25 16.26
N ARG A 95 -0.97 -3.84 16.16
CA ARG A 95 -1.83 -3.40 17.25
C ARG A 95 -1.19 -2.32 18.13
N LEU A 96 -0.37 -1.44 17.52
CA LEU A 96 0.38 -0.40 18.23
C LEU A 96 -0.53 0.62 18.92
N TRP A 97 -1.80 0.73 18.49
CA TRP A 97 -2.79 1.62 19.09
C TRP A 97 -3.56 1.00 20.26
N SER A 98 -3.48 -0.31 20.44
CA SER A 98 -4.12 -1.00 21.57
C SER A 98 -3.12 -1.23 22.70
N ARG A 99 -3.52 -0.96 23.96
CA ARG A 99 -2.70 -1.27 25.15
C ARG A 99 -2.46 -2.78 25.36
N GLU A 100 -3.11 -3.63 24.59
CA GLU A 100 -2.94 -5.09 24.62
C GLU A 100 -1.72 -5.58 23.82
N GLY A 101 -0.89 -4.65 23.32
CA GLY A 101 0.29 -4.92 22.49
C GLY A 101 1.30 -5.91 23.10
N ILE A 102 1.80 -6.79 22.23
CA ILE A 102 2.90 -7.75 22.38
C ILE A 102 2.63 -8.98 23.27
N ARG A 103 1.88 -8.86 24.37
CA ARG A 103 1.76 -9.95 25.38
C ARG A 103 0.80 -11.10 25.04
N LYS A 104 -0.16 -10.90 24.14
CA LYS A 104 -1.28 -11.85 23.98
C LYS A 104 -0.92 -13.12 23.16
N HIS A 105 0.28 -13.20 22.57
CA HIS A 105 0.60 -14.23 21.56
C HIS A 105 1.95 -14.94 21.74
N ALA A 106 2.66 -14.73 22.84
CA ALA A 106 3.91 -15.43 23.11
C ALA A 106 3.72 -16.83 23.74
N GLY A 107 2.48 -17.30 23.97
CA GLY A 107 2.23 -18.43 24.88
C GLY A 107 1.53 -19.69 24.34
N ASN A 108 0.70 -19.62 23.29
CA ASN A 108 -0.41 -20.59 23.21
C ASN A 108 -0.58 -21.42 21.93
N GLY A 109 0.38 -21.46 21.00
CA GLY A 109 0.36 -22.42 19.87
C GLY A 109 -0.94 -22.47 19.05
N LYS A 110 -1.77 -21.43 19.11
CA LYS A 110 -3.02 -21.30 18.36
C LYS A 110 -2.71 -20.55 17.07
N ASP A 111 -3.28 -21.06 15.98
CA ASP A 111 -3.26 -20.48 14.64
C ASP A 111 -3.35 -18.95 14.70
N TYR A 112 -2.28 -18.30 14.26
CA TYR A 112 -2.19 -16.86 14.19
C TYR A 112 -3.26 -16.35 13.21
N PRO A 113 -4.18 -15.45 13.60
CA PRO A 113 -5.09 -14.86 12.63
C PRO A 113 -4.26 -14.07 11.60
N TYR A 114 -4.42 -14.41 10.32
CA TYR A 114 -3.67 -13.81 9.20
C TYR A 114 -3.74 -12.26 9.20
N ALA A 115 -4.89 -11.70 9.57
CA ALA A 115 -5.10 -10.26 9.67
C ALA A 115 -5.82 -9.88 10.97
N THR A 116 -5.45 -8.74 11.56
CA THR A 116 -6.16 -8.20 12.72
C THR A 116 -7.43 -7.45 12.29
N THR A 117 -8.39 -7.31 13.19
CA THR A 117 -9.59 -6.48 12.92
C THR A 117 -9.23 -5.02 12.65
N GLU A 118 -8.21 -4.51 13.34
CA GLU A 118 -7.66 -3.15 13.15
C GLU A 118 -7.01 -2.99 11.76
N GLU A 119 -6.28 -4.00 11.29
CA GLU A 119 -5.72 -4.04 9.92
C GLU A 119 -6.84 -4.07 8.87
N LEU A 120 -7.86 -4.92 9.06
CA LEU A 120 -8.99 -5.01 8.13
C LEU A 120 -9.75 -3.68 8.04
N ALA A 121 -10.02 -3.04 9.16
CA ALA A 121 -10.72 -1.76 9.21
C ALA A 121 -9.91 -0.64 8.54
N SER A 122 -8.62 -0.53 8.85
CA SER A 122 -7.73 0.48 8.26
C SER A 122 -7.50 0.24 6.76
N SER A 123 -7.32 -1.02 6.34
CA SER A 123 -7.22 -1.40 4.93
C SER A 123 -8.50 -1.04 4.17
N SER A 124 -9.66 -1.40 4.70
CA SER A 124 -10.95 -1.09 4.08
C SER A 124 -11.16 0.42 3.93
N LEU A 125 -10.84 1.18 4.99
CA LEU A 125 -10.88 2.64 4.94
C LEU A 125 -9.95 3.22 3.87
N SER A 126 -8.73 2.69 3.76
CA SER A 126 -7.77 3.13 2.74
C SER A 126 -8.29 2.93 1.32
N VAL A 127 -8.94 1.78 1.05
CA VAL A 127 -9.53 1.46 -0.26
C VAL A 127 -10.71 2.37 -0.55
N VAL A 128 -11.61 2.58 0.41
CA VAL A 128 -12.75 3.49 0.24
C VAL A 128 -12.28 4.91 -0.08
N ILE A 129 -11.30 5.43 0.67
CA ILE A 129 -10.76 6.79 0.41
C ILE A 129 -10.05 6.84 -0.93
N ALA A 130 -9.30 5.79 -1.31
CA ALA A 130 -8.63 5.74 -2.60
C ALA A 130 -9.63 5.76 -3.76
N VAL A 131 -10.74 5.01 -3.64
CA VAL A 131 -11.84 5.00 -4.63
C VAL A 131 -12.53 6.36 -4.70
N LEU A 132 -12.80 7.01 -3.57
CA LEU A 132 -13.41 8.34 -3.54
C LEU A 132 -12.48 9.39 -4.17
N ALA A 133 -11.19 9.36 -3.86
CA ALA A 133 -10.19 10.25 -4.47
C ALA A 133 -10.08 10.00 -5.99
N ALA A 134 -10.05 8.74 -6.41
CA ALA A 134 -10.07 8.32 -7.81
C ALA A 134 -11.32 8.85 -8.54
N ALA A 135 -12.51 8.67 -7.97
CA ALA A 135 -13.77 9.13 -8.56
C ALA A 135 -13.84 10.66 -8.66
N TYR A 136 -13.38 11.36 -7.62
CA TYR A 136 -13.31 12.82 -7.63
C TYR A 136 -12.39 13.34 -8.74
N ILE A 137 -11.19 12.77 -8.87
CA ILE A 137 -10.23 13.15 -9.92
C ILE A 137 -10.66 12.70 -11.32
N GLY A 138 -11.45 11.62 -11.44
CA GLY A 138 -12.00 11.17 -12.71
C GLY A 138 -13.12 12.05 -13.25
N THR A 139 -13.82 12.77 -12.36
CA THR A 139 -14.97 13.64 -12.71
C THR A 139 -14.60 15.12 -12.88
N HIS A 140 -13.36 15.52 -12.53
CA HIS A 140 -12.85 16.89 -12.56
C HIS A 140 -11.49 16.98 -13.27
#